data_AF-A0A486TQH8-F1
#
_entry.id   AF-A0A486TQH8-F1
#
_cell.length_a   1.000
_cell.length_b   1.000
_cell.length_c   1.000
_cell.angle_alpha   90.00
_cell.angle_beta   90.00
_cell.angle_gamma   90.00
#
_symmetry.space_group_name_H-M   'P 1'
#
loop_
_entity.id
_entity.type
_entity.pdbx_description
1 polymer ?
#
loop_
_entity_poly.entity_id
_entity_poly.type
_entity_poly.pdbx_seq_one_letter_code
_entity_poly.pdbx_strand_id
1 'polypeptide(L)'
;MSLAIVYTRAALGIEAPLITVEVHLSNGLPGLTMVGLPETTVKEARDRVRSALINSGYAFPAKKITINLAPADLPKEGGRYDLPIALALLVASEQLNTTRLNQYEFVGELALTGGLRGVPGAIPSAMEAIKAGRRIVVSSDNAAEVGLIGGSDCLVADHLQEVCAFLAGQTSLSPPLAEAPARDERYEDLLDVIGQQQGKRALEIVAAGGHNLLLIGPPGTGKTMLASRLPGLLPPLSNQEALESAAIQSLVNLHTAKTRWRQRPFRAPHHSASLAAMVGGGSIPVPGEISLAHNGVLFLDELPEFERRVLDALREPIESGKIHISRSRAKIDYPALSAYCSDESKPDRTLSG
;
A
#
# COMPACT_ATOMS: atom_id res chain seq x y z
N MET A 1 3.71 28.84 -21.43
CA MET A 1 2.86 27.86 -22.16
C MET A 1 1.57 27.72 -21.38
N SER A 2 0.40 27.73 -22.03
CA SER A 2 -0.90 27.63 -21.35
C SER A 2 -1.31 26.20 -20.97
N LEU A 3 -0.50 25.19 -21.31
CA LEU A 3 -0.72 23.79 -20.96
C LEU A 3 0.47 23.28 -20.13
N ALA A 4 0.18 22.59 -19.03
CA ALA A 4 1.16 21.86 -18.24
C ALA A 4 0.71 20.41 -18.05
N ILE A 5 1.67 19.50 -18.03
CA ILE A 5 1.46 18.07 -17.84
C ILE A 5 2.34 17.62 -16.67
N VAL A 6 1.74 16.97 -15.68
CA VAL A 6 2.41 16.42 -14.50
C VAL A 6 1.96 14.99 -14.28
N TYR A 7 2.91 14.10 -13.96
CA TYR A 7 2.64 12.68 -13.74
C TYR A 7 2.43 12.39 -12.25
N THR A 8 1.52 11.47 -11.97
CA THR A 8 1.20 10.96 -10.64
C THR A 8 0.68 9.52 -10.75
N ARG A 9 0.38 8.85 -9.64
CA ARG A 9 -0.16 7.48 -9.63
C ARG A 9 -1.50 7.40 -8.93
N ALA A 10 -2.35 6.45 -9.33
CA ALA A 10 -3.55 6.11 -8.57
C ALA A 10 -3.23 5.18 -7.40
N ALA A 11 -4.06 5.19 -6.35
CA ALA A 11 -3.95 4.25 -5.24
C ALA A 11 -4.79 3.00 -5.54
N LEU A 12 -4.42 2.25 -6.57
CA LEU A 12 -5.12 1.03 -6.96
C LEU A 12 -4.31 -0.20 -6.60
N GLY A 13 -4.58 -0.75 -5.41
CA GLY A 13 -3.86 -1.91 -4.89
C GLY A 13 -2.35 -1.70 -4.91
N ILE A 14 -1.61 -2.74 -5.30
CA ILE A 14 -0.15 -2.69 -5.44
C ILE A 14 0.32 -2.27 -6.85
N GLU A 15 -0.60 -2.09 -7.81
CA GLU A 15 -0.25 -1.82 -9.21
C GLU A 15 -0.03 -0.33 -9.50
N ALA A 16 -0.53 0.56 -8.66
CA ALA A 16 -0.36 2.02 -8.74
C ALA A 16 -0.27 2.58 -10.19
N PRO A 17 -1.35 2.51 -10.98
CA PRO A 17 -1.31 2.86 -12.39
C PRO A 17 -1.05 4.35 -12.61
N LEU A 18 -0.46 4.68 -13.77
CA LEU A 18 -0.12 6.05 -14.14
C LEU A 18 -1.35 6.92 -14.34
N ILE A 19 -1.32 8.10 -13.72
CA ILE A 19 -2.27 9.19 -13.95
C ILE A 19 -1.51 10.40 -14.50
N THR A 20 -2.05 10.99 -15.57
CA THR A 20 -1.56 12.23 -16.15
C THR A 20 -2.49 13.37 -15.74
N VAL A 21 -1.93 14.38 -15.07
CA VAL A 21 -2.62 15.61 -14.71
C VAL A 21 -2.29 16.67 -15.75
N GLU A 22 -3.30 17.08 -16.51
CA GLU A 22 -3.18 18.10 -17.55
C GLU A 22 -3.92 19.35 -17.10
N VAL A 23 -3.23 20.49 -17.08
CA VAL A 23 -3.84 21.78 -16.72
C VAL A 23 -3.72 22.73 -17.89
N HIS A 24 -4.86 23.23 -18.36
CA HIS A 24 -4.94 24.23 -19.40
C HIS A 24 -5.55 25.54 -18.89
N LEU A 25 -4.87 26.65 -19.17
CA LEU A 25 -5.33 28.01 -18.85
C LEU A 25 -5.76 28.73 -20.14
N SER A 26 -7.02 29.17 -20.16
CA SER A 26 -7.59 29.91 -21.28
C SER A 26 -8.09 31.29 -20.84
N ASN A 27 -8.15 32.23 -21.79
CA ASN A 27 -8.71 33.55 -21.55
C ASN A 27 -10.24 33.43 -21.38
N GLY A 28 -10.81 34.19 -20.46
CA GLY A 28 -12.24 34.18 -20.16
C GLY A 28 -12.51 34.49 -18.69
N LEU A 29 -13.78 34.40 -18.30
CA LEU A 29 -14.19 34.56 -16.90
C LEU A 29 -13.48 33.52 -16.01
N PRO A 30 -12.98 33.91 -14.82
CA PRO A 30 -12.38 32.99 -13.88
C PRO A 30 -13.32 31.84 -13.54
N GLY A 31 -12.82 30.62 -13.67
CA GLY A 31 -13.61 29.42 -13.42
C GLY A 31 -12.72 28.18 -13.44
N LEU A 32 -13.10 27.16 -12.68
CA LEU A 32 -12.39 25.88 -12.63
C LEU A 32 -13.31 24.76 -13.09
N THR A 33 -12.85 24.01 -14.08
CA THR A 33 -13.45 22.74 -14.50
C THR A 33 -12.46 21.62 -14.26
N MET A 34 -12.88 20.58 -13.56
CA MET A 34 -12.05 19.41 -13.26
C MET A 34 -12.75 18.16 -13.78
N VAL A 35 -12.04 17.36 -14.57
CA VAL A 35 -12.56 16.14 -15.22
C VAL A 35 -11.75 14.94 -14.75
N GLY A 36 -12.42 13.82 -14.53
CA GLY A 36 -11.79 12.56 -14.10
C GLY A 36 -11.80 12.31 -12.59
N LEU A 37 -12.45 13.18 -11.78
CA LEU A 37 -12.62 13.05 -10.34
C LEU A 37 -14.12 13.09 -9.92
N PRO A 38 -14.51 12.44 -8.81
CA PRO A 38 -15.85 12.58 -8.22
C PRO A 38 -16.16 14.02 -7.77
N GLU A 39 -17.43 14.44 -7.84
CA GLU A 39 -17.83 15.84 -7.60
C GLU A 39 -17.43 16.38 -6.21
N THR A 40 -17.54 15.54 -5.17
CA THR A 40 -17.14 15.91 -3.80
C THR A 40 -15.63 16.16 -3.71
N THR A 41 -14.83 15.24 -4.26
CA THR A 41 -13.37 15.34 -4.32
C THR A 41 -12.92 16.58 -5.09
N VAL A 42 -13.63 16.94 -6.17
CA VAL A 42 -13.35 18.15 -6.94
C VAL A 42 -13.48 19.41 -6.07
N LYS A 43 -14.55 19.52 -5.27
CA LYS A 43 -14.79 20.69 -4.41
C LYS A 43 -13.71 20.81 -3.33
N GLU A 44 -13.38 19.70 -2.67
CA GLU A 44 -12.35 19.66 -1.62
C GLU A 44 -10.94 19.94 -2.17
N ALA A 45 -10.58 19.32 -3.30
CA ALA A 45 -9.27 19.54 -3.94
C ALA A 45 -9.11 20.98 -4.40
N ARG A 46 -10.16 21.59 -5.00
CA ARG A 46 -10.15 23.00 -5.39
C ARG A 46 -9.81 23.90 -4.21
N ASP A 47 -10.54 23.75 -3.10
CA ASP A 47 -10.42 24.65 -1.97
C ASP A 47 -9.07 24.46 -1.24
N ARG A 48 -8.57 23.21 -1.17
CA ARG A 48 -7.24 22.91 -0.64
C ARG A 48 -6.11 23.43 -1.50
N VAL A 49 -6.10 23.11 -2.80
CA VAL A 49 -5.04 23.57 -3.73
C VAL A 49 -5.00 25.09 -3.80
N ARG A 50 -6.16 25.75 -3.87
CA ARG A 50 -6.24 27.21 -3.88
C ARG A 50 -5.62 27.82 -2.62
N SER A 51 -6.00 27.32 -1.46
CA SER A 51 -5.50 27.83 -0.17
C SER A 51 -4.00 27.56 -0.03
N ALA A 52 -3.56 26.36 -0.38
CA ALA A 52 -2.16 25.96 -0.37
C ALA A 52 -1.29 26.87 -1.23
N LEU A 53 -1.73 27.18 -2.46
CA LEU A 53 -1.01 28.09 -3.36
C LEU A 53 -0.87 29.49 -2.76
N ILE A 54 -1.98 30.07 -2.29
CA ILE A 54 -2.01 31.43 -1.72
C ILE A 54 -1.14 31.52 -0.48
N ASN A 55 -1.29 30.59 0.46
CA ASN A 55 -0.49 30.54 1.68
C ASN A 55 0.97 30.18 1.43
N SER A 56 1.28 29.61 0.25
CA SER A 56 2.63 29.36 -0.18
C SER A 56 3.31 30.55 -0.88
N GLY A 57 2.60 31.68 -1.03
CA GLY A 57 3.12 32.89 -1.69
C GLY A 57 2.92 32.91 -3.21
N TYR A 58 2.12 31.99 -3.76
CA TYR A 58 1.79 31.96 -5.18
C TYR A 58 0.40 32.54 -5.45
N ALA A 59 0.19 33.03 -6.67
CA ALA A 59 -1.11 33.51 -7.12
C ALA A 59 -1.98 32.34 -7.61
N PHE A 60 -3.26 32.32 -7.23
CA PHE A 60 -4.22 31.46 -7.90
C PHE A 60 -4.66 32.12 -9.21
N PRO A 61 -4.52 31.47 -10.39
CA PRO A 61 -4.77 32.13 -11.67
C PRO A 61 -6.22 32.61 -11.83
N ALA A 62 -6.42 33.91 -12.10
CA ALA A 62 -7.72 34.49 -12.41
C ALA A 62 -8.10 34.27 -13.89
N LYS A 63 -8.04 33.02 -14.37
CA LYS A 63 -8.33 32.60 -15.73
C LYS A 63 -9.34 31.45 -15.74
N LYS A 64 -9.80 31.05 -16.92
CA LYS A 64 -10.57 29.81 -17.08
C LYS A 64 -9.59 28.63 -17.07
N ILE A 65 -9.69 27.80 -16.02
CA ILE A 65 -8.82 26.67 -15.73
C ILE A 65 -9.56 25.37 -16.06
N THR A 66 -8.95 24.52 -16.88
CA THR A 66 -9.40 23.15 -17.12
C THR A 66 -8.34 22.18 -16.60
N ILE A 67 -8.74 21.26 -15.73
CA ILE A 67 -7.88 20.23 -15.15
C ILE A 67 -8.43 18.86 -15.57
N ASN A 68 -7.62 18.06 -16.25
CA ASN A 68 -7.97 16.72 -16.68
C ASN A 68 -7.07 15.69 -16.01
N LEU A 69 -7.65 14.66 -15.39
CA LEU A 69 -6.92 13.53 -14.84
C LEU A 69 -7.20 12.29 -15.70
N ALA A 70 -6.24 11.91 -16.53
CA ALA A 70 -6.32 10.76 -17.41
C ALA A 70 -5.54 9.55 -16.87
N PRO A 71 -5.97 8.32 -17.13
CA PRO A 71 -7.19 7.93 -17.85
C PRO A 71 -8.44 7.98 -16.97
N ALA A 72 -9.62 8.18 -17.57
CA ALA A 72 -10.87 8.49 -16.85
C ALA A 72 -11.50 7.27 -16.12
N ASP A 73 -11.18 6.06 -16.56
CA ASP A 73 -11.70 4.78 -16.08
C ASP A 73 -11.11 4.34 -14.73
N LEU A 74 -9.93 4.85 -14.36
CA LEU A 74 -9.33 4.55 -13.07
C LEU A 74 -10.04 5.29 -11.94
N PRO A 75 -10.32 4.63 -10.80
CA PRO A 75 -10.87 5.29 -9.62
C PRO A 75 -9.83 6.28 -9.07
N LYS A 76 -10.26 7.54 -8.92
CA LYS A 76 -9.44 8.63 -8.40
C LYS A 76 -10.16 9.23 -7.21
N GLU A 77 -9.67 8.93 -6.01
CA GLU A 77 -10.25 9.40 -4.76
C GLU A 77 -9.14 9.93 -3.84
N GLY A 78 -9.51 10.80 -2.90
CA GLY A 78 -8.61 11.37 -1.89
C GLY A 78 -7.73 12.53 -2.35
N GLY A 79 -6.88 13.01 -1.44
CA GLY A 79 -6.04 14.21 -1.61
C GLY A 79 -4.73 14.03 -2.36
N ARG A 80 -4.37 12.80 -2.76
CA ARG A 80 -3.04 12.52 -3.33
C ARG A 80 -2.69 13.27 -4.62
N TYR A 81 -3.71 13.81 -5.28
CA TYR A 81 -3.59 14.57 -6.51
C TYR A 81 -3.40 16.07 -6.29
N ASP A 82 -3.47 16.57 -5.05
CA ASP A 82 -3.38 18.00 -4.78
C ASP A 82 -2.01 18.57 -5.19
N LEU A 83 -0.91 17.90 -4.82
CA LEU A 83 0.45 18.31 -5.21
C LEU A 83 0.63 18.38 -6.74
N PRO A 84 0.39 17.30 -7.52
CA PRO A 84 0.57 17.36 -8.97
C PRO A 84 -0.37 18.39 -9.63
N ILE A 85 -1.58 18.59 -9.12
CA ILE A 85 -2.49 19.64 -9.59
C ILE A 85 -1.91 21.04 -9.33
N ALA A 86 -1.40 21.30 -8.12
CA ALA A 86 -0.80 22.59 -7.76
C ALA A 86 0.42 22.90 -8.64
N LEU A 87 1.30 21.92 -8.87
CA LEU A 87 2.47 22.07 -9.73
C LEU A 87 2.08 22.36 -11.18
N ALA A 88 1.10 21.62 -11.72
CA ALA A 88 0.61 21.85 -13.07
C ALA A 88 -0.01 23.26 -13.22
N LEU A 89 -0.74 23.76 -12.22
CA LEU A 89 -1.25 25.13 -12.19
C LEU A 89 -0.14 26.18 -12.19
N LEU A 90 0.89 26.00 -11.37
CA LEU A 90 2.02 26.93 -11.29
C LEU A 90 2.79 27.01 -12.61
N VAL A 91 2.96 25.87 -13.28
CA VAL A 91 3.66 25.79 -14.57
C VAL A 91 2.82 26.39 -15.69
N ALA A 92 1.53 26.04 -15.77
CA ALA A 92 0.63 26.57 -16.78
C ALA A 92 0.40 28.08 -16.63
N SER A 93 0.50 28.60 -15.40
CA SER A 93 0.44 30.04 -15.10
C SER A 93 1.78 30.76 -15.17
N GLU A 94 2.85 30.07 -15.58
CA GLU A 94 4.20 30.62 -15.75
C GLU A 94 4.83 31.14 -14.44
N GLN A 95 4.28 30.77 -13.29
CA GLN A 95 4.83 31.07 -11.97
C GLN A 95 5.97 30.11 -11.57
N LEU A 96 6.00 28.92 -12.18
CA LEU A 96 7.10 27.96 -12.04
C LEU A 96 7.65 27.62 -13.43
N ASN A 97 8.87 28.09 -13.71
CA ASN A 97 9.57 27.76 -14.95
C ASN A 97 10.51 26.58 -14.72
N THR A 98 10.19 25.43 -15.31
CA THR A 98 10.99 24.21 -15.20
C THR A 98 10.86 23.36 -16.46
N THR A 99 11.95 22.69 -16.83
CA THR A 99 12.01 21.73 -17.94
C THR A 99 12.06 20.28 -17.46
N ARG A 100 12.00 20.05 -16.14
CA ARG A 100 12.31 18.75 -15.54
C ARG A 100 11.08 17.93 -15.14
N LEU A 101 9.86 18.46 -15.28
CA LEU A 101 8.63 17.80 -14.79
C LEU A 101 8.44 16.38 -15.32
N ASN A 102 8.83 16.11 -16.56
CA ASN A 102 8.71 14.80 -17.19
C ASN A 102 9.65 13.73 -16.57
N GLN A 103 10.65 14.15 -15.80
CA GLN A 103 11.58 13.26 -15.10
C GLN A 103 11.03 12.82 -13.73
N TYR A 104 9.95 13.44 -13.27
CA TYR A 104 9.40 13.23 -11.94
C TYR A 104 7.93 12.82 -11.98
N GLU A 105 7.52 12.08 -10.97
CA GLU A 105 6.14 11.89 -10.58
C GLU A 105 5.90 12.46 -9.19
N PHE A 106 4.71 12.98 -8.93
CA PHE A 106 4.40 13.67 -7.68
C PHE A 106 3.16 13.07 -7.04
N VAL A 107 3.28 12.69 -5.78
CA VAL A 107 2.18 12.06 -5.02
C VAL A 107 2.14 12.70 -3.64
N GLY A 108 1.03 13.36 -3.30
CA GLY A 108 0.92 14.02 -2.01
C GLY A 108 -0.35 14.85 -1.87
N GLU A 109 -0.88 14.86 -0.64
CA GLU A 109 -1.95 15.76 -0.25
C GLU A 109 -1.39 17.11 0.20
N LEU A 110 -2.12 18.19 -0.09
CA LEU A 110 -1.77 19.53 0.39
C LEU A 110 -2.68 19.93 1.55
N ALA A 111 -2.07 20.33 2.66
CA ALA A 111 -2.73 21.10 3.70
C ALA A 111 -3.04 22.52 3.19
N LEU A 112 -3.99 23.21 3.82
CA LEU A 112 -4.34 24.59 3.48
C LEU A 112 -3.14 25.55 3.60
N THR A 113 -2.15 25.22 4.44
CA THR A 113 -0.91 25.98 4.62
C THR A 113 0.10 25.78 3.48
N GLY A 114 -0.10 24.75 2.65
CA GLY A 114 0.86 24.29 1.63
C GLY A 114 1.78 23.16 2.09
N GLY A 115 1.71 22.77 3.37
CA GLY A 115 2.40 21.59 3.88
C GLY A 115 1.94 20.31 3.17
N LEU A 116 2.88 19.41 2.93
CA LEU A 116 2.63 18.10 2.33
C LEU A 116 2.18 17.10 3.40
N ARG A 117 1.20 16.27 3.05
CA ARG A 117 0.73 15.17 3.89
C ARG A 117 0.93 13.84 3.20
N GLY A 118 1.28 12.85 4.02
CA GLY A 118 1.45 11.47 3.59
C GLY A 118 0.17 10.88 3.01
N VAL A 119 0.32 9.98 2.05
CA VAL A 119 -0.79 9.29 1.41
C VAL A 119 -0.56 7.78 1.39
N PRO A 120 -1.62 6.96 1.47
CA PRO A 120 -1.49 5.50 1.39
C PRO A 120 -0.95 5.08 0.03
N GLY A 121 -0.28 3.93 -0.02
CA GLY A 121 0.25 3.34 -1.26
C GLY A 121 1.44 4.09 -1.86
N ALA A 122 2.28 4.71 -1.03
CA ALA A 122 3.50 5.36 -1.49
C ALA A 122 4.54 4.36 -2.04
N ILE A 123 4.67 3.17 -1.43
CA ILE A 123 5.58 2.11 -1.91
C ILE A 123 5.20 1.65 -3.33
N PRO A 124 3.96 1.19 -3.61
CA PRO A 124 3.51 0.89 -4.96
C PRO A 124 3.77 2.03 -5.96
N SER A 125 3.43 3.26 -5.57
CA SER A 125 3.58 4.43 -6.46
C SER A 125 5.04 4.67 -6.82
N ALA A 126 5.93 4.57 -5.84
CA ALA A 126 7.37 4.75 -6.04
C ALA A 126 7.98 3.62 -6.89
N MET A 127 7.65 2.36 -6.61
CA MET A 127 8.13 1.22 -7.39
C MET A 127 7.75 1.36 -8.88
N GLU A 128 6.51 1.74 -9.17
CA GLU A 128 6.04 1.90 -10.55
C GLU A 128 6.59 3.16 -11.25
N ALA A 129 6.84 4.24 -10.51
CA ALA A 129 7.54 5.41 -11.02
C ALA A 129 8.98 5.06 -11.45
N ILE A 130 9.70 4.34 -10.57
CA ILE A 130 11.08 3.89 -10.81
C ILE A 130 11.13 2.92 -12.00
N LYS A 131 10.22 1.94 -12.07
CA LYS A 131 10.10 1.03 -13.22
C LYS A 131 9.86 1.78 -14.54
N ALA A 132 9.13 2.90 -14.49
CA ALA A 132 8.89 3.76 -15.64
C ALA A 132 10.04 4.74 -15.95
N GLY A 133 11.18 4.62 -15.25
CA GLY A 133 12.37 5.46 -15.45
C GLY A 133 12.24 6.88 -14.92
N ARG A 134 11.32 7.14 -13.98
CA ARG A 134 11.10 8.44 -13.36
C ARG A 134 11.42 8.39 -11.87
N ARG A 135 11.82 9.54 -11.34
CA ARG A 135 11.97 9.75 -9.89
C ARG A 135 10.62 10.13 -9.31
N ILE A 136 10.38 9.89 -8.03
CA ILE A 136 9.13 10.25 -7.37
C ILE A 136 9.37 11.23 -6.22
N VAL A 137 8.51 12.24 -6.11
CA VAL A 137 8.47 13.16 -4.98
C VAL A 137 7.23 12.87 -4.14
N VAL A 138 7.44 12.56 -2.86
CA VAL A 138 6.38 12.27 -1.88
C VAL A 138 6.53 13.14 -0.62
N SER A 139 5.53 13.12 0.25
CA SER A 139 5.63 13.75 1.57
C SER A 139 6.73 13.08 2.42
N SER A 140 7.40 13.86 3.27
CA SER A 140 8.27 13.36 4.33
C SER A 140 7.58 12.37 5.28
N ASP A 141 6.26 12.47 5.45
CA ASP A 141 5.45 11.49 6.19
C ASP A 141 5.57 10.06 5.62
N ASN A 142 5.77 9.94 4.30
CA ASN A 142 5.98 8.66 3.62
C ASN A 142 7.46 8.24 3.57
N ALA A 143 8.41 9.06 4.09
CA ALA A 143 9.85 8.83 3.94
C ALA A 143 10.28 7.45 4.42
N ALA A 144 9.72 6.99 5.54
CA ALA A 144 10.01 5.68 6.10
C ALA A 144 9.60 4.52 5.18
N GLU A 145 8.51 4.67 4.44
CA GLU A 145 8.00 3.65 3.52
C GLU A 145 8.82 3.60 2.24
N VAL A 146 9.00 4.75 1.58
CA VAL A 146 9.76 4.82 0.32
C VAL A 146 11.26 4.58 0.53
N GLY A 147 11.77 4.83 1.74
CA GLY A 147 13.14 4.48 2.13
C GLY A 147 13.42 2.97 2.09
N LEU A 148 12.39 2.12 2.20
CA LEU A 148 12.54 0.66 2.13
C LEU A 148 12.92 0.16 0.73
N ILE A 149 12.56 0.91 -0.31
CA ILE A 149 12.86 0.57 -1.72
C ILE A 149 14.37 0.67 -1.97
N GLY A 150 15.04 1.55 -1.23
CA GLY A 150 16.44 1.89 -1.43
C GLY A 150 16.68 2.75 -2.68
N GLY A 151 17.83 3.41 -2.71
CA GLY A 151 18.24 4.26 -3.83
C GLY A 151 17.83 5.73 -3.71
N SER A 152 18.23 6.53 -4.72
CA SER A 152 18.07 7.99 -4.75
C SER A 152 16.91 8.47 -5.63
N ASP A 153 16.10 7.54 -6.13
CA ASP A 153 15.00 7.85 -7.05
C ASP A 153 13.72 8.31 -6.35
N CYS A 154 13.61 8.03 -5.05
CA CYS A 154 12.61 8.64 -4.18
C CYS A 154 13.17 9.92 -3.58
N LEU A 155 12.35 10.97 -3.57
CA LEU A 155 12.63 12.26 -2.98
C LEU A 155 11.49 12.62 -2.02
N VAL A 156 11.83 13.28 -0.92
CA VAL A 156 10.86 13.70 0.09
C VAL A 156 10.84 15.21 0.20
N ALA A 157 9.66 15.76 0.52
CA ALA A 157 9.47 17.18 0.79
C ALA A 157 8.41 17.38 1.87
N ASP A 158 8.56 18.43 2.66
CA ASP A 158 7.60 18.81 3.73
C ASP A 158 6.57 19.84 3.25
N HIS A 159 6.88 20.58 2.18
CA HIS A 159 6.05 21.70 1.75
C HIS A 159 6.11 21.97 0.24
N LEU A 160 5.01 22.52 -0.30
CA LEU A 160 4.91 22.94 -1.70
C LEU A 160 6.06 23.85 -2.18
N GLN A 161 6.50 24.87 -1.42
CA GLN A 161 7.60 25.74 -1.93
C GLN A 161 8.91 24.99 -2.03
N GLU A 162 9.15 23.98 -1.20
CA GLU A 162 10.36 23.15 -1.27
C GLU A 162 10.41 22.40 -2.61
N VAL A 163 9.29 21.80 -3.02
CA VAL A 163 9.14 21.13 -4.32
C VAL A 163 9.30 22.12 -5.47
N CYS A 164 8.72 23.32 -5.36
CA CYS A 164 8.85 24.35 -6.39
C CYS A 164 10.29 24.87 -6.51
N ALA A 165 10.97 25.14 -5.39
CA ALA A 165 12.36 25.58 -5.36
C ALA A 165 13.30 24.51 -5.96
N PHE A 166 13.02 23.24 -5.68
CA PHE A 166 13.71 22.11 -6.28
C PHE A 166 13.53 22.06 -7.81
N LEU A 167 12.28 22.19 -8.27
CA LEU A 167 11.99 22.17 -9.71
C LEU A 167 12.55 23.38 -10.46
N ALA A 168 12.68 24.52 -9.79
CA ALA A 168 13.35 25.71 -10.29
C ALA A 168 14.89 25.62 -10.24
N GLY A 169 15.45 24.56 -9.64
CA GLY A 169 16.89 24.35 -9.51
C GLY A 169 17.57 25.21 -8.43
N GLN A 170 16.79 25.76 -7.51
CA GLN A 170 17.29 26.62 -6.41
C GLN A 170 17.75 25.78 -5.21
N THR A 171 17.11 24.64 -4.98
CA THR A 171 17.44 23.70 -3.90
C THR A 171 17.50 22.26 -4.42
N SER A 172 17.94 21.34 -3.58
CA SER A 172 17.88 19.89 -3.83
C SER A 172 16.97 19.25 -2.79
N LEU A 173 16.06 18.37 -3.22
CA LEU A 173 15.35 17.50 -2.30
C LEU A 173 16.26 16.33 -1.90
N SER A 174 16.13 15.92 -0.65
CA SER A 174 16.89 14.78 -0.12
C SER A 174 16.18 13.47 -0.45
N PRO A 175 16.92 12.39 -0.74
CA PRO A 175 16.33 11.06 -0.69
C PRO A 175 15.88 10.74 0.74
N PRO A 176 14.90 9.84 0.92
CA PRO A 176 14.54 9.36 2.25
C PRO A 176 15.78 8.79 2.94
N LEU A 177 15.94 9.09 4.23
CA LEU A 177 17.00 8.48 5.02
C LEU A 177 16.75 6.97 5.05
N ALA A 178 17.72 6.20 4.56
CA ALA A 178 17.75 4.76 4.73
C ALA A 178 18.03 4.45 6.20
N GLU A 179 17.02 4.59 7.06
CA GLU A 179 17.13 4.06 8.41
C GLU A 179 17.16 2.55 8.30
N ALA A 180 18.27 1.95 8.74
CA ALA A 180 18.35 0.51 8.89
C ALA A 180 17.18 0.07 9.80
N PRO A 181 16.22 -0.70 9.28
CA PRO A 181 15.07 -1.11 10.07
C PRO A 181 15.58 -1.87 11.28
N ALA A 182 15.05 -1.52 12.46
CA ALA A 182 15.43 -2.13 13.72
C ALA A 182 15.26 -3.65 13.61
N ARG A 183 16.38 -4.37 13.75
CA ARG A 183 16.39 -5.84 13.83
C ARG A 183 15.87 -6.29 15.20
N ASP A 184 14.62 -5.99 15.52
CA ASP A 184 13.95 -6.72 16.60
C ASP A 184 13.35 -7.99 16.00
N GLU A 185 14.25 -8.93 15.71
CA GLU A 185 13.92 -10.32 15.44
C GLU A 185 13.59 -10.98 16.79
N ARG A 186 12.34 -10.86 17.23
CA ARG A 186 11.82 -11.75 18.28
C ARG A 186 10.59 -12.44 17.75
N TYR A 187 10.82 -13.37 16.83
CA TYR A 187 9.87 -14.48 16.71
C TYR A 187 9.94 -15.29 18.00
N GLU A 188 8.81 -15.88 18.36
CA GLU A 188 8.79 -16.84 19.45
C GLU A 188 9.64 -18.07 19.08
N ASP A 189 10.34 -18.66 20.06
CA ASP A 189 11.26 -19.77 19.81
C ASP A 189 10.53 -21.11 19.91
N LEU A 190 10.87 -22.04 19.01
CA LEU A 190 10.39 -23.43 19.05
C LEU A 190 10.93 -24.21 20.26
N LEU A 191 12.05 -23.76 20.84
CA LEU A 191 12.61 -24.31 22.08
C LEU A 191 11.67 -24.12 23.28
N ASP A 192 10.83 -23.08 23.28
CA ASP A 192 9.87 -22.82 24.36
C ASP A 192 8.74 -23.86 24.41
N VAL A 193 8.51 -24.61 23.33
CA VAL A 193 7.46 -25.63 23.27
C VAL A 193 7.95 -26.91 23.95
N ILE A 194 7.35 -27.28 25.08
CA ILE A 194 7.69 -28.52 25.78
C ILE A 194 6.97 -29.69 25.10
N GLY A 195 7.73 -30.72 24.66
CA GLY A 195 7.17 -31.90 24.01
C GLY A 195 6.85 -31.70 22.52
N GLN A 196 5.76 -32.32 22.04
CA GLN A 196 5.26 -32.22 20.65
C GLN A 196 6.29 -32.46 19.53
N GLN A 197 7.17 -33.46 19.68
CA GLN A 197 8.26 -33.73 18.73
C GLN A 197 7.78 -33.91 17.28
N GLN A 198 6.63 -34.56 17.08
CA GLN A 198 6.02 -34.71 15.76
C GLN A 198 5.58 -33.36 15.17
N GLY A 199 4.94 -32.51 16.00
CA GLY A 199 4.53 -31.16 15.58
C GLY A 199 5.72 -30.25 15.25
N LYS A 200 6.77 -30.28 16.09
CA LYS A 200 8.02 -29.55 15.82
C LYS A 200 8.64 -29.97 14.50
N ARG A 201 8.75 -31.29 14.26
CA ARG A 201 9.29 -31.82 13.02
C ARG A 201 8.45 -31.44 11.79
N ALA A 202 7.12 -31.43 11.94
CA ALA A 202 6.22 -31.00 10.87
C ALA A 202 6.44 -29.53 10.51
N LEU A 203 6.62 -28.65 11.50
CA LEU A 203 6.94 -27.23 11.26
C LEU A 203 8.26 -27.04 10.50
N GLU A 204 9.30 -27.79 10.85
CA GLU A 204 10.59 -27.74 10.13
C GLU A 204 10.43 -28.15 8.66
N ILE A 205 9.70 -29.23 8.40
CA ILE A 205 9.44 -29.72 7.04
C ILE A 205 8.65 -28.68 6.23
N VAL A 206 7.63 -28.08 6.86
CA VAL A 206 6.80 -27.03 6.26
C VAL A 206 7.63 -25.79 5.95
N ALA A 207 8.48 -25.37 6.88
CA ALA A 207 9.32 -24.19 6.70
C ALA A 207 10.37 -24.39 5.58
N ALA A 208 10.96 -25.58 5.49
CA ALA A 208 11.94 -25.91 4.45
C ALA A 208 11.30 -26.13 3.07
N GLY A 209 10.11 -26.74 3.02
CA GLY A 209 9.44 -27.16 1.79
C GLY A 209 8.38 -26.19 1.26
N GLY A 210 8.00 -25.16 2.02
CA GLY A 210 6.90 -24.26 1.65
C GLY A 210 5.54 -24.98 1.58
N HIS A 211 5.31 -25.94 2.46
CA HIS A 211 4.08 -26.76 2.46
C HIS A 211 2.97 -26.15 3.31
N ASN A 212 1.74 -26.62 3.12
CA ASN A 212 0.63 -26.32 4.02
C ASN A 212 0.58 -27.34 5.17
N LEU A 213 0.12 -26.91 6.34
CA LEU A 213 0.10 -27.70 7.57
C LEU A 213 -1.30 -27.76 8.18
N LEU A 214 -1.82 -28.97 8.42
CA LEU A 214 -3.00 -29.20 9.25
C LEU A 214 -2.58 -29.90 10.54
N LEU A 215 -2.83 -29.27 11.67
CA LEU A 215 -2.60 -29.83 13.01
C LEU A 215 -3.91 -30.43 13.52
N ILE A 216 -3.91 -31.70 13.88
CA ILE A 216 -5.08 -32.40 14.42
C ILE A 216 -4.76 -32.91 15.81
N GLY A 217 -5.57 -32.54 16.80
CA GLY A 217 -5.40 -33.03 18.16
C GLY A 217 -6.42 -32.46 19.14
N PRO A 218 -6.49 -33.00 20.37
CA PRO A 218 -7.34 -32.47 21.43
C PRO A 218 -7.09 -30.98 21.68
N PRO A 219 -8.08 -30.23 22.20
CA PRO A 219 -7.88 -28.84 22.61
C PRO A 219 -6.80 -28.74 23.70
N GLY A 220 -6.12 -27.60 23.77
CA GLY A 220 -5.09 -27.34 24.80
C GLY A 220 -3.75 -28.06 24.59
N THR A 221 -3.55 -28.73 23.47
CA THR A 221 -2.30 -29.49 23.16
C THR A 221 -1.15 -28.64 22.61
N GLY A 222 -1.32 -27.31 22.54
CA GLY A 222 -0.28 -26.36 22.10
C GLY A 222 -0.19 -26.14 20.59
N LYS A 223 -1.27 -26.41 19.84
CA LYS A 223 -1.32 -26.28 18.37
C LYS A 223 -1.16 -24.82 17.90
N THR A 224 -1.90 -23.89 18.50
CA THR A 224 -1.71 -22.43 18.31
C THR A 224 -0.31 -21.98 18.71
N MET A 225 0.26 -22.56 19.78
CA MET A 225 1.63 -22.27 20.22
C MET A 225 2.67 -22.75 19.20
N LEU A 226 2.45 -23.91 18.55
CA LEU A 226 3.28 -24.39 17.46
C LEU A 226 3.16 -23.48 16.22
N ALA A 227 1.94 -23.15 15.79
CA ALA A 227 1.70 -22.36 14.58
C ALA A 227 2.30 -20.94 14.63
N SER A 228 2.21 -20.26 15.78
CA SER A 228 2.77 -18.91 16.00
C SER A 228 4.29 -18.83 15.88
N ARG A 229 4.99 -19.96 15.97
CA ARG A 229 6.46 -20.05 15.85
C ARG A 229 6.93 -20.35 14.43
N LEU A 230 6.03 -20.76 13.54
CA LEU A 230 6.34 -21.04 12.14
C LEU A 230 7.01 -19.84 11.41
N PRO A 231 6.59 -18.57 11.60
CA PRO A 231 7.25 -17.43 10.97
C PRO A 231 8.75 -17.32 11.24
N GLY A 232 9.20 -17.73 12.44
CA GLY A 232 10.61 -17.72 12.82
C GLY A 232 11.44 -18.85 12.21
N LEU A 233 10.78 -19.90 11.71
CA LEU A 233 11.44 -21.03 11.04
C LEU A 233 11.53 -20.86 9.53
N LEU A 234 10.65 -20.03 8.94
CA LEU A 234 10.65 -19.75 7.51
C LEU A 234 11.97 -19.09 7.08
N PRO A 235 12.44 -19.34 5.84
CA PRO A 235 13.60 -18.63 5.30
C PRO A 235 13.43 -17.11 5.42
N PRO A 236 14.50 -16.33 5.59
CA PRO A 236 14.40 -14.87 5.63
C PRO A 236 13.84 -14.33 4.30
N LEU A 237 13.08 -13.25 4.37
CA LEU A 237 12.55 -12.58 3.18
C LEU A 237 13.68 -11.98 2.36
N SER A 238 13.64 -12.19 1.05
CA SER A 238 14.40 -11.37 0.11
C SER A 238 13.90 -9.91 0.15
N ASN A 239 14.70 -8.98 -0.38
CA ASN A 239 14.28 -7.57 -0.47
C ASN A 239 12.99 -7.42 -1.28
N GLN A 240 12.85 -8.19 -2.35
CA GLN A 240 11.67 -8.13 -3.21
C GLN A 240 10.42 -8.60 -2.46
N GLU A 241 10.48 -9.75 -1.80
CA GLU A 241 9.36 -10.27 -1.01
C GLU A 241 9.01 -9.34 0.17
N ALA A 242 10.02 -8.75 0.81
CA ALA A 242 9.82 -7.77 1.87
C ALA A 242 9.13 -6.49 1.37
N LEU A 243 9.51 -6.01 0.18
CA LEU A 243 8.84 -4.87 -0.46
C LEU A 243 7.41 -5.19 -0.85
N GLU A 244 7.12 -6.39 -1.36
CA GLU A 244 5.76 -6.83 -1.69
C GLU A 244 4.87 -6.87 -0.45
N SER A 245 5.34 -7.49 0.64
CA SER A 245 4.59 -7.51 1.91
C SER A 245 4.41 -6.11 2.49
N ALA A 246 5.43 -5.24 2.43
CA ALA A 246 5.34 -3.86 2.88
C ALA A 246 4.37 -3.03 2.02
N ALA A 247 4.37 -3.24 0.71
CA ALA A 247 3.45 -2.59 -0.23
C ALA A 247 1.99 -2.88 0.12
N ILE A 248 1.64 -4.15 0.37
CA ILE A 248 0.28 -4.54 0.79
C ILE A 248 -0.08 -3.90 2.14
N GLN A 249 0.84 -3.92 3.12
CA GLN A 249 0.59 -3.35 4.44
C GLN A 249 0.39 -1.82 4.40
N SER A 250 1.15 -1.11 3.56
CA SER A 250 1.05 0.35 3.38
C SER A 250 -0.30 0.82 2.84
N LEU A 251 -1.09 -0.07 2.23
CA LEU A 251 -2.44 0.24 1.76
C LEU A 251 -3.45 0.32 2.91
N VAL A 252 -3.19 -0.37 4.02
CA VAL A 252 -4.08 -0.44 5.18
C VAL A 252 -3.61 0.49 6.30
N ASN A 253 -2.29 0.58 6.53
CA ASN A 253 -1.73 1.41 7.58
C ASN A 253 -0.31 1.89 7.24
N LEU A 254 -0.16 3.22 7.15
CA LEU A 254 1.08 3.94 6.82
C LEU A 254 2.24 3.64 7.78
N HIS A 255 1.95 3.31 9.05
CA HIS A 255 2.97 3.10 10.07
C HIS A 255 3.46 1.65 10.17
N THR A 256 2.68 0.69 9.66
CA THR A 256 2.97 -0.74 9.86
C THR A 256 4.17 -1.21 9.02
N ALA A 257 4.30 -0.70 7.79
CA ALA A 257 5.32 -1.14 6.83
C ALA A 257 6.76 -1.00 7.37
N LYS A 258 7.05 0.09 8.11
CA LYS A 258 8.36 0.29 8.75
C LYS A 258 8.59 -0.67 9.91
N THR A 259 7.60 -0.81 10.79
CA THR A 259 7.73 -1.59 12.03
C THR A 259 7.92 -3.09 11.79
N ARG A 260 7.42 -3.60 10.66
CA ARG A 260 7.43 -5.03 10.31
C ARG A 260 8.31 -5.34 9.10
N TRP A 261 9.29 -4.48 8.81
CA TRP A 261 10.18 -4.69 7.67
C TRP A 261 10.95 -6.02 7.78
N ARG A 262 10.95 -6.81 6.69
CA ARG A 262 11.54 -8.16 6.61
C ARG A 262 11.01 -9.16 7.65
N GLN A 263 9.95 -8.82 8.37
CA GLN A 263 9.26 -9.77 9.23
C GLN A 263 8.22 -10.54 8.40
N ARG A 264 8.24 -11.88 8.50
CA ARG A 264 7.25 -12.79 7.96
C ARG A 264 5.89 -12.45 8.61
N PRO A 265 4.87 -12.02 7.86
CA PRO A 265 3.57 -11.73 8.44
C PRO A 265 2.96 -12.99 9.08
N PHE A 266 2.34 -12.85 10.24
CA PHE A 266 1.52 -13.89 10.86
C PHE A 266 0.10 -13.35 11.04
N ARG A 267 -0.88 -13.96 10.37
CA ARG A 267 -2.29 -13.59 10.45
C ARG A 267 -3.09 -14.72 11.08
N ALA A 268 -3.82 -14.42 12.15
CA ALA A 268 -4.70 -15.35 12.83
C ALA A 268 -6.10 -14.75 12.96
N PRO A 269 -6.87 -14.69 11.85
CA PRO A 269 -8.25 -14.21 11.90
C PRO A 269 -9.10 -15.07 12.83
N HIS A 270 -10.01 -14.44 13.55
CA HIS A 270 -11.03 -15.15 14.34
C HIS A 270 -11.99 -15.90 13.40
N HIS A 271 -12.54 -17.06 13.79
CA HIS A 271 -13.47 -17.85 12.96
C HIS A 271 -14.75 -17.10 12.56
N SER A 272 -15.09 -16.02 13.28
CA SER A 272 -16.19 -15.10 12.93
C SER A 272 -15.81 -14.07 11.85
N ALA A 273 -14.62 -14.15 11.25
CA ALA A 273 -14.18 -13.25 10.21
C ALA A 273 -15.06 -13.41 8.96
N SER A 274 -15.66 -12.29 8.53
CA SER A 274 -16.49 -12.28 7.33
C SER A 274 -15.67 -12.60 6.07
N LEU A 275 -16.35 -13.05 5.00
CA LEU A 275 -15.74 -13.24 3.69
C LEU A 275 -14.97 -11.99 3.19
N ALA A 276 -15.51 -10.79 3.46
CA ALA A 276 -14.87 -9.53 3.08
C ALA A 276 -13.61 -9.23 3.89
N ALA A 277 -13.53 -9.66 5.16
CA ALA A 277 -12.32 -9.52 5.97
C ALA A 277 -11.23 -10.49 5.50
N MET A 278 -11.62 -11.71 5.10
CA MET A 278 -10.69 -12.74 4.65
C MET A 278 -10.12 -12.47 3.26
N VAL A 279 -10.99 -12.25 2.29
CA VAL A 279 -10.62 -12.06 0.87
C VAL A 279 -10.20 -10.61 0.61
N GLY A 280 -10.81 -9.65 1.31
CA GLY A 280 -10.75 -8.23 0.97
C GLY A 280 -12.05 -7.76 0.33
N GLY A 281 -12.23 -6.44 0.28
CA GLY A 281 -13.51 -5.87 -0.13
C GLY A 281 -13.51 -4.34 -0.19
N GLY A 282 -14.70 -3.76 -0.22
CA GLY A 282 -14.90 -2.32 -0.46
C GLY A 282 -15.29 -2.00 -1.91
N SER A 283 -15.71 -0.77 -2.15
CA SER A 283 -15.97 -0.24 -3.51
C SER A 283 -14.70 -0.19 -4.34
N ILE A 284 -13.61 0.27 -3.71
CA ILE A 284 -12.23 0.09 -4.17
C ILE A 284 -11.65 -1.05 -3.32
N PRO A 285 -11.34 -2.22 -3.92
CA PRO A 285 -10.89 -3.38 -3.16
C PRO A 285 -9.64 -3.12 -2.33
N VAL A 286 -9.73 -3.27 -1.01
CA VAL A 286 -8.59 -3.31 -0.09
C VAL A 286 -8.20 -4.77 0.20
N PRO A 287 -6.92 -5.06 0.52
CA PRO A 287 -6.47 -6.42 0.79
C PRO A 287 -7.13 -6.99 2.07
N GLY A 288 -7.49 -8.28 2.04
CA GLY A 288 -7.95 -9.03 3.21
C GLY A 288 -6.84 -9.77 3.95
N GLU A 289 -7.20 -10.53 4.98
CA GLU A 289 -6.25 -11.29 5.82
C GLU A 289 -5.36 -12.25 5.02
N ILE A 290 -5.90 -12.86 3.96
CA ILE A 290 -5.12 -13.77 3.11
C ILE A 290 -3.98 -13.02 2.39
N SER A 291 -4.27 -11.86 1.80
CA SER A 291 -3.23 -11.05 1.14
C SER A 291 -2.29 -10.38 2.14
N LEU A 292 -2.80 -10.02 3.32
CA LEU A 292 -1.98 -9.48 4.40
C LEU A 292 -1.04 -10.53 5.04
N ALA A 293 -1.30 -11.82 4.81
CA ALA A 293 -0.42 -12.93 5.17
C ALA A 293 0.64 -13.25 4.10
N HIS A 294 0.65 -12.53 2.97
CA HIS A 294 1.57 -12.80 1.87
C HIS A 294 3.04 -12.78 2.29
N ASN A 295 3.79 -13.77 1.79
CA ASN A 295 5.13 -14.19 2.18
C ASN A 295 5.25 -14.52 3.67
N GLY A 296 4.16 -14.92 4.32
CA GLY A 296 4.13 -15.25 5.74
C GLY A 296 3.28 -16.48 6.02
N VAL A 297 2.52 -16.43 7.10
CA VAL A 297 1.66 -17.52 7.58
C VAL A 297 0.25 -16.99 7.80
N LEU A 298 -0.73 -17.68 7.20
CA LEU A 298 -2.15 -17.54 7.56
C LEU A 298 -2.53 -18.73 8.46
N PHE A 299 -2.82 -18.44 9.72
CA PHE A 299 -3.27 -19.42 10.71
C PHE A 299 -4.78 -19.37 10.90
N LEU A 300 -5.44 -20.51 10.71
CA LEU A 300 -6.89 -20.68 10.90
C LEU A 300 -7.12 -21.59 12.10
N ASP A 301 -7.36 -20.97 13.25
CA ASP A 301 -7.68 -21.68 14.49
C ASP A 301 -9.12 -22.21 14.44
N GLU A 302 -9.33 -23.43 14.92
CA GLU A 302 -10.65 -24.07 14.89
C GLU A 302 -11.27 -24.07 13.48
N LEU A 303 -10.55 -24.60 12.49
CA LEU A 303 -10.94 -24.59 11.08
C LEU A 303 -12.42 -25.00 10.82
N PRO A 304 -13.00 -26.01 11.52
CA PRO A 304 -14.40 -26.38 11.32
C PRO A 304 -15.43 -25.31 11.71
N GLU A 305 -15.06 -24.35 12.56
CA GLU A 305 -15.95 -23.27 13.03
C GLU A 305 -16.10 -22.14 12.01
N PHE A 306 -15.21 -22.06 11.02
CA PHE A 306 -15.33 -21.08 9.95
C PHE A 306 -16.54 -21.39 9.06
N GLU A 307 -17.22 -20.34 8.61
CA GLU A 307 -18.27 -20.50 7.59
C GLU A 307 -17.70 -21.17 6.33
N ARG A 308 -18.41 -22.16 5.80
CA ARG A 308 -17.97 -22.90 4.59
C ARG A 308 -17.60 -22.00 3.41
N ARG A 309 -18.34 -20.89 3.22
CA ARG A 309 -18.05 -19.91 2.15
C ARG A 309 -16.70 -19.22 2.31
N VAL A 310 -16.25 -19.00 3.54
CA VAL A 310 -14.94 -18.42 3.85
C VAL A 310 -13.84 -19.43 3.52
N LEU A 311 -14.03 -20.69 3.89
CA LEU A 311 -13.09 -21.76 3.57
C LEU A 311 -12.99 -22.02 2.06
N ASP A 312 -14.13 -22.01 1.36
CA ASP A 312 -14.16 -22.17 -0.10
C ASP A 312 -13.36 -21.06 -0.81
N ALA A 313 -13.31 -19.85 -0.23
CA ALA A 313 -12.55 -18.73 -0.78
C ALA A 313 -11.03 -18.87 -0.65
N LEU A 314 -10.54 -19.83 0.15
CA LEU A 314 -9.10 -20.10 0.27
C LEU A 314 -8.56 -20.94 -0.90
N ARG A 315 -9.43 -21.66 -1.62
CA ARG A 315 -9.03 -22.61 -2.66
C ARG A 315 -8.20 -21.97 -3.77
N GLU A 316 -8.72 -20.89 -4.35
CA GLU A 316 -8.04 -20.14 -5.42
C GLU A 316 -6.70 -19.55 -4.95
N PRO A 317 -6.60 -18.85 -3.79
CA PRO A 317 -5.31 -18.34 -3.33
C PRO A 317 -4.29 -19.42 -2.97
N ILE A 318 -4.71 -20.60 -2.49
CA ILE A 318 -3.80 -21.74 -2.24
C ILE A 318 -3.21 -22.28 -3.54
N GLU A 319 -4.00 -22.33 -4.62
CA GLU A 319 -3.58 -22.88 -5.91
C GLU A 319 -2.78 -21.86 -6.75
N SER A 320 -3.25 -20.62 -6.83
CA SER A 320 -2.70 -19.58 -7.70
C SER A 320 -1.69 -18.66 -7.02
N GLY A 321 -1.67 -18.63 -5.69
CA GLY A 321 -0.88 -17.66 -4.91
C GLY A 321 -1.38 -16.22 -5.04
N LYS A 322 -2.59 -15.99 -5.56
CA LYS A 322 -3.17 -14.66 -5.80
C LYS A 322 -4.66 -14.63 -5.48
N ILE A 323 -5.18 -13.42 -5.27
CA ILE A 323 -6.61 -13.16 -5.09
C ILE A 323 -7.02 -12.11 -6.10
N HIS A 324 -8.02 -12.46 -6.91
CA HIS A 324 -8.63 -11.58 -7.89
C HIS A 324 -9.90 -10.96 -7.29
N ILE A 325 -9.86 -9.67 -6.94
CA ILE A 325 -11.03 -8.98 -6.39
C ILE A 325 -11.65 -8.10 -7.46
N SER A 326 -12.80 -8.54 -7.98
CA SER A 326 -13.62 -7.77 -8.92
C SER A 326 -14.79 -7.12 -8.19
N ARG A 327 -14.91 -5.80 -8.30
CA ARG A 327 -16.01 -4.98 -7.77
C ARG A 327 -16.49 -4.00 -8.83
N SER A 328 -17.63 -3.35 -8.55
CA SER A 328 -18.29 -2.46 -9.50
C SER A 328 -17.42 -1.28 -9.97
N ARG A 329 -16.45 -0.83 -9.17
CA ARG A 329 -15.57 0.30 -9.50
C ARG A 329 -14.14 -0.06 -9.86
N ALA A 330 -13.70 -1.30 -9.61
CA ALA A 330 -12.30 -1.69 -9.80
C ALA A 330 -12.12 -3.21 -9.83
N LYS A 331 -11.07 -3.64 -10.52
CA LYS A 331 -10.51 -4.99 -10.48
C LYS A 331 -9.08 -4.89 -10.00
N ILE A 332 -8.72 -5.66 -8.98
CA ILE A 332 -7.40 -5.61 -8.36
C ILE A 332 -6.95 -7.02 -8.04
N ASP A 333 -5.69 -7.29 -8.35
CA ASP A 333 -5.03 -8.53 -8.01
C ASP A 333 -4.11 -8.31 -6.81
N TYR A 334 -4.29 -9.11 -5.77
CA TYR A 334 -3.41 -9.12 -4.60
C TYR A 334 -2.65 -10.44 -4.53
N PRO A 335 -1.34 -10.41 -4.23
CA PRO A 335 -0.60 -11.64 -3.98
C PRO A 335 -1.02 -12.23 -2.63
N ALA A 336 -0.98 -13.55 -2.56
CA ALA A 336 -1.50 -14.36 -1.45
C ALA A 336 -0.67 -15.64 -1.21
N LEU A 337 0.56 -15.67 -1.72
CA LEU A 337 1.50 -16.76 -1.44
C LEU A 337 1.85 -16.73 0.05
N SER A 338 1.36 -17.69 0.82
CA SER A 338 1.63 -17.82 2.26
C SER A 338 1.58 -19.29 2.65
N ALA A 339 2.24 -19.66 3.75
CA ALA A 339 2.07 -20.98 4.33
C ALA A 339 0.73 -21.01 5.08
N TYR A 340 -0.16 -21.92 4.69
CA TYR A 340 -1.44 -22.10 5.38
C TYR A 340 -1.25 -23.08 6.52
N CYS A 341 -1.54 -22.63 7.73
CA CYS A 341 -1.55 -23.46 8.92
C CYS A 341 -2.97 -23.48 9.50
N SER A 342 -3.50 -24.65 9.79
CA SER A 342 -4.82 -24.78 10.39
C SER A 342 -4.83 -25.80 11.52
N ASP A 343 -5.78 -25.64 12.42
CA ASP A 343 -6.03 -26.56 13.52
C ASP A 343 -7.45 -27.13 13.44
N GLU A 344 -7.57 -28.44 13.64
CA GLU A 344 -8.82 -29.10 13.96
C GLU A 344 -8.77 -29.73 15.38
N SER A 345 -9.66 -29.24 16.25
CA SER A 345 -9.94 -29.89 17.54
C SER A 345 -10.78 -31.13 17.30
N LYS A 346 -10.19 -32.31 17.47
CA LYS A 346 -10.93 -33.56 17.45
C LYS A 346 -11.72 -33.64 18.76
N PRO A 347 -13.07 -33.70 18.75
CA PRO A 347 -13.79 -34.00 19.97
C PRO A 347 -13.35 -35.39 20.44
N ASP A 348 -13.15 -35.55 21.73
CA ASP A 348 -12.95 -36.85 22.38
C ASP A 348 -14.22 -37.68 22.13
N ARG A 349 -14.31 -38.32 20.96
CA ARG A 349 -15.19 -39.45 20.77
C ARG A 349 -14.53 -40.58 21.51
N THR A 350 -14.82 -40.65 22.81
CA THR A 350 -14.75 -41.90 23.55
C THR A 350 -15.37 -42.97 22.67
N LEU A 351 -14.53 -43.90 22.23
CA LEU A 351 -14.94 -45.22 21.79
C LEU A 351 -15.70 -45.85 22.97
N SER A 352 -17.01 -45.66 22.99
CA SER A 352 -17.93 -46.35 23.87
C SER A 352 -19.20 -46.62 23.08
N GLY A 353 -19.31 -47.85 22.58
CA GLY A 353 -20.42 -48.38 21.79
C GLY A 353 -19.93 -49.46 20.84
#